data_AF-A0A941ENS6-F1
#
_entry.id   AF-A0A941ENS6-F1
#
_cell.length_a   1.000
_cell.length_b   1.000
_cell.length_c   1.000
_cell.angle_alpha   90.00
_cell.angle_beta   90.00
_cell.angle_gamma   90.00
#
_symmetry.space_group_name_H-M   'P 1'
#
loop_
_entity.id
_entity.type
_entity.pdbx_description
1 polymer ?
#
loop_
_entity_poly.entity_id
_entity_poly.type
_entity_poly.pdbx_seq_one_letter_code
_entity_poly.pdbx_strand_id
1 'polypeptide(L)'
;MGDFVADGFVKIEQAFPARTAAQVRAVLWRETGCDPDDPATWTRPVIRLGGYGGGPFEAAANTPALLKAYDDLAGPGRWTPRTGLGTFPVRFPGQEPPGDDGWHIEGSFPGEDPTDIFSARVNLTSRGRALLMLFLFSEVGEHDAPTRIRIGSHLAVPPLLAPAGEAGLTMLEISRQAVAATEHLPVALATGHPGDVYLCHPFLVHAAQPL
;
A
#
# COMPACT_ATOMS: atom_id res chain seq x y z
N MET A 1 17.76 5.01 3.46
CA MET A 1 17.94 4.91 1.99
C MET A 1 18.47 3.56 1.55
N GLY A 2 19.49 2.99 2.21
CA GLY A 2 20.05 1.68 1.86
C GLY A 2 18.99 0.58 1.81
N ASP A 3 18.15 0.50 2.84
CA ASP A 3 17.06 -0.48 2.94
C ASP A 3 16.06 -0.35 1.80
N PHE A 4 15.65 0.87 1.41
CA PHE A 4 14.74 1.05 0.28
C PHE A 4 15.31 0.51 -1.05
N VAL A 5 16.61 0.71 -1.29
CA VAL A 5 17.27 0.23 -2.51
C VAL A 5 17.44 -1.28 -2.49
N ALA A 6 17.83 -1.85 -1.35
CA ALA A 6 18.09 -3.29 -1.20
C ALA A 6 16.80 -4.11 -1.09
N ASP A 7 15.87 -3.67 -0.26
CA ASP A 7 14.69 -4.43 0.20
C ASP A 7 13.40 -3.98 -0.48
N GLY A 8 13.41 -2.79 -1.10
CA GLY A 8 12.28 -2.24 -1.84
C GLY A 8 11.28 -1.48 -0.97
N PHE A 9 11.57 -1.26 0.31
CA PHE A 9 10.75 -0.43 1.19
C PHE A 9 11.56 0.12 2.36
N VAL A 10 11.00 1.11 3.05
CA VAL A 10 11.50 1.62 4.33
C VAL A 10 10.31 1.92 5.25
N LYS A 11 10.43 1.55 6.53
CA LYS A 11 9.48 1.96 7.56
C LYS A 11 9.94 3.27 8.17
N ILE A 12 9.03 4.23 8.26
CA ILE A 12 9.19 5.47 9.01
C ILE A 12 8.29 5.34 10.24
N GLU A 13 8.92 5.11 11.39
CA GLU A 13 8.22 5.03 12.66
C GLU A 13 7.70 6.40 13.08
N GLN A 14 6.48 6.45 13.59
CA GLN A 14 5.82 7.67 14.04
C GLN A 14 5.88 8.80 13.00
N ALA A 15 5.77 8.45 11.72
CA ALA A 15 5.79 9.38 10.58
C ALA A 15 4.71 10.46 10.71
N PHE A 16 3.60 10.15 11.37
CA PHE A 16 2.58 11.12 11.74
C PHE A 16 2.04 10.89 13.16
N PRO A 17 1.45 11.92 13.81
CA PRO A 17 1.04 11.81 15.20
C PRO A 17 -0.07 10.77 15.42
N ALA A 18 0.03 9.99 16.51
CA ALA A 18 -1.02 9.03 16.91
C ALA A 18 -2.41 9.67 17.05
N ARG A 19 -2.49 10.95 17.46
CA ARG A 19 -3.77 11.70 17.50
C ARG A 19 -4.42 11.83 16.12
N THR A 20 -3.61 12.02 15.07
CA THR A 20 -4.09 12.10 13.68
C THR A 20 -4.55 10.73 13.23
N ALA A 21 -3.83 9.67 13.62
CA ALA A 21 -4.27 8.30 13.37
C ALA A 21 -5.63 7.99 14.00
N ALA A 22 -5.85 8.40 15.26
CA ALA A 22 -7.12 8.24 15.95
C ALA A 22 -8.26 9.01 15.27
N GLN A 23 -8.00 10.22 14.77
CA GLN A 23 -8.99 11.00 14.01
C GLN A 23 -9.38 10.32 12.69
N VAL A 24 -8.41 9.78 11.94
CA VAL A 24 -8.69 8.98 10.75
C VAL A 24 -9.52 7.75 11.12
N ARG A 25 -9.08 6.99 12.13
CA ARG A 25 -9.76 5.75 12.55
C ARG A 25 -11.21 5.99 12.99
N ALA A 26 -11.50 7.11 13.66
CA ALA A 26 -12.88 7.48 14.01
C ALA A 26 -13.77 7.71 12.78
N VAL A 27 -13.22 8.27 11.70
CA VAL A 27 -13.94 8.38 10.42
C VAL A 27 -14.14 6.98 9.84
N LEU A 28 -13.09 6.15 9.75
CA LEU A 28 -13.19 4.82 9.14
C LEU A 28 -14.22 3.94 9.85
N TRP A 29 -14.28 3.92 11.19
CA TRP A 29 -15.30 3.18 11.94
C TRP A 29 -16.73 3.62 11.61
N ARG A 30 -16.97 4.93 11.47
CA ARG A 30 -18.29 5.42 11.05
C ARG A 30 -18.63 4.95 9.63
N GLU A 31 -17.64 4.93 8.75
CA GLU A 31 -17.81 4.57 7.34
C GLU A 31 -17.98 3.06 7.13
N THR A 32 -17.43 2.21 8.01
CA THR A 32 -17.74 0.78 7.98
C THR A 32 -19.17 0.48 8.41
N GLY A 33 -19.78 1.35 9.22
CA GLY A 33 -21.08 1.12 9.85
C GLY A 33 -21.05 0.08 10.98
N CYS A 34 -19.86 -0.37 11.38
CA CYS A 34 -19.66 -1.27 12.50
C CYS A 34 -19.45 -0.48 13.80
N ASP A 35 -19.79 -1.11 14.92
CA ASP A 35 -19.48 -0.60 16.26
C ASP A 35 -18.11 -1.16 16.69
N PRO A 36 -17.10 -0.33 17.02
CA PRO A 36 -15.82 -0.80 17.52
C PRO A 36 -15.88 -1.57 18.85
N ASP A 37 -16.96 -1.41 19.62
CA ASP A 37 -17.14 -2.05 20.93
C ASP A 37 -18.12 -3.24 20.89
N ASP A 38 -18.72 -3.55 19.73
CA ASP A 38 -19.59 -4.71 19.52
C ASP A 38 -19.13 -5.57 18.33
N PRO A 39 -18.36 -6.65 18.58
CA PRO A 39 -17.91 -7.59 17.55
C PRO A 39 -19.05 -8.28 16.79
N ALA A 40 -20.28 -8.31 17.30
CA ALA A 40 -21.42 -8.87 16.55
C ALA A 40 -21.75 -8.06 15.29
N THR A 41 -21.30 -6.80 15.23
CA THR A 41 -21.44 -5.94 14.04
C THR A 41 -20.39 -6.21 12.96
N TRP A 42 -19.34 -6.98 13.26
CA TRP A 42 -18.19 -7.25 12.38
C TRP A 42 -18.46 -8.46 11.49
N THR A 43 -19.42 -8.31 10.58
CA THR A 43 -20.00 -9.45 9.84
C THR A 43 -19.22 -9.88 8.60
N ARG A 44 -18.06 -9.27 8.32
CA ARG A 44 -17.23 -9.55 7.15
C ARG A 44 -15.75 -9.52 7.54
N PRO A 45 -14.89 -10.37 6.97
CA PRO A 45 -13.45 -10.38 7.28
C PRO A 45 -12.74 -9.08 6.84
N VAL A 46 -13.29 -8.40 5.83
CA VAL A 46 -12.79 -7.11 5.35
C VAL A 46 -13.93 -6.21 4.86
N ILE A 47 -13.84 -4.93 5.20
CA ILE A 47 -14.60 -3.85 4.56
C ILE A 47 -13.62 -2.93 3.83
N ARG A 48 -13.78 -2.82 2.51
CA ARG A 48 -12.97 -1.92 1.68
C ARG A 48 -13.66 -0.58 1.53
N LEU A 49 -13.05 0.46 2.09
CA LEU A 49 -13.50 1.84 1.95
C LEU A 49 -12.71 2.54 0.83
N GLY A 50 -13.33 3.56 0.25
CA GLY A 50 -12.73 4.39 -0.81
C GLY A 50 -11.63 5.31 -0.31
N GLY A 51 -11.18 6.22 -1.17
CA GLY A 51 -10.23 7.27 -0.81
C GLY A 51 -10.91 8.43 -0.09
N TYR A 52 -10.19 9.02 0.88
CA TYR A 52 -10.66 10.17 1.66
C TYR A 52 -9.68 11.32 1.55
N GLY A 53 -10.23 12.53 1.36
CA GLY A 53 -9.48 13.78 1.22
C GLY A 53 -9.60 14.71 2.42
N GLY A 54 -8.64 15.62 2.55
CA GLY A 54 -8.64 16.70 3.53
C GLY A 54 -8.46 16.24 4.97
N GLY A 55 -8.53 17.21 5.88
CA GLY A 55 -8.55 17.01 7.33
C GLY A 55 -7.42 16.08 7.81
N PRO A 56 -7.73 15.04 8.62
CA PRO A 56 -6.70 14.17 9.18
C PRO A 56 -6.03 13.26 8.14
N PHE A 57 -6.66 13.00 7.00
CA PHE A 57 -6.09 12.17 5.92
C PHE A 57 -4.96 12.90 5.18
N GLU A 58 -5.23 14.16 4.80
CA GLU A 58 -4.21 15.03 4.21
C GLU A 58 -3.10 15.34 5.22
N ALA A 59 -3.44 15.63 6.48
CA ALA A 59 -2.45 15.90 7.51
C ALA A 59 -1.50 14.72 7.76
N ALA A 60 -2.01 13.48 7.73
CA ALA A 60 -1.20 12.28 7.91
C ALA A 60 -0.14 12.13 6.80
N ALA A 61 -0.49 12.46 5.56
CA ALA A 61 0.38 12.24 4.40
C ALA A 61 1.46 13.31 4.19
N ASN A 62 1.36 14.47 4.86
CA ASN A 62 2.20 15.65 4.60
C ASN A 62 2.96 16.16 5.84
N THR A 63 3.38 15.27 6.72
CA THR A 63 4.25 15.65 7.85
C THR A 63 5.66 15.98 7.38
N PRO A 64 6.43 16.81 8.10
CA PRO A 64 7.81 17.13 7.71
C PRO A 64 8.69 15.89 7.48
N ALA A 65 8.50 14.82 8.27
CA ALA A 65 9.22 13.56 8.11
C ALA A 65 8.91 12.90 6.76
N LEU A 66 7.64 12.85 6.36
CA LEU A 66 7.21 12.26 5.09
C LEU A 66 7.62 13.11 3.90
N LEU A 67 7.43 14.44 3.96
CA LEU A 67 7.85 15.33 2.87
C LEU A 67 9.36 15.19 2.58
N LYS A 68 10.18 15.12 3.65
CA LYS A 68 11.61 14.86 3.51
C LYS A 68 11.87 13.48 2.89
N ALA A 69 11.18 12.44 3.34
CA ALA A 69 11.36 11.09 2.80
C ALA A 69 10.94 11.00 1.32
N TYR A 70 9.92 11.74 0.89
CA TYR A 70 9.54 11.83 -0.52
C TYR A 70 10.61 12.53 -1.35
N ASP A 71 11.20 13.62 -0.85
CA ASP A 71 12.34 14.27 -1.51
C ASP A 71 13.55 13.33 -1.63
N ASP A 72 13.84 12.61 -0.55
CA ASP A 72 14.92 11.64 -0.48
C ASP A 72 14.72 10.48 -1.49
N LEU A 73 13.50 9.95 -1.63
CA LEU A 73 13.21 8.76 -2.44
C LEU A 73 12.79 9.07 -3.88
N ALA A 74 11.85 10.01 -4.08
CA ALA A 74 11.33 10.38 -5.39
C ALA A 74 12.16 11.52 -6.02
N GLY A 75 12.88 12.29 -5.23
CA GLY A 75 13.65 13.46 -5.66
C GLY A 75 12.85 14.77 -5.55
N PRO A 76 13.51 15.88 -5.18
CA PRO A 76 12.85 17.18 -5.06
C PRO A 76 12.17 17.60 -6.36
N GLY A 77 10.92 18.06 -6.26
CA GLY A 77 10.13 18.54 -7.41
C GLY A 77 9.61 17.43 -8.34
N ARG A 78 9.76 16.15 -7.99
CA ARG A 78 9.26 15.00 -8.77
C ARG A 78 8.00 14.35 -8.20
N TRP A 79 7.43 14.93 -7.16
CA TRP A 79 6.21 14.47 -6.50
C TRP A 79 5.37 15.68 -6.08
N THR A 80 4.08 15.45 -5.81
CA THR A 80 3.15 16.48 -5.32
C THR A 80 2.60 16.10 -3.95
N PRO A 81 2.43 17.07 -3.04
CA PRO A 81 1.72 16.87 -1.77
C PRO A 81 0.37 16.21 -1.98
N ARG A 82 0.04 15.27 -1.10
CA ARG A 82 -1.21 14.49 -1.21
C ARG A 82 -2.35 15.28 -0.57
N THR A 83 -3.48 15.41 -1.24
CA THR A 83 -4.69 16.02 -0.65
C THR A 83 -5.53 15.02 0.14
N GLY A 84 -5.03 13.81 0.37
CA GLY A 84 -5.76 12.68 0.95
C GLY A 84 -5.03 11.37 0.78
N LEU A 85 -5.70 10.29 1.17
CA LEU A 85 -5.20 8.92 1.08
C LEU A 85 -6.05 8.06 0.17
N GLY A 86 -5.45 6.98 -0.33
CA GLY A 86 -6.10 5.98 -1.18
C GLY A 86 -7.12 5.13 -0.43
N THR A 87 -7.37 3.93 -0.92
CA THR A 87 -8.37 3.01 -0.33
C THR A 87 -7.92 2.48 1.03
N PHE A 88 -8.89 2.02 1.82
CA PHE A 88 -8.65 1.48 3.17
C PHE A 88 -9.24 0.07 3.30
N PRO A 89 -8.40 -0.97 3.42
CA PRO A 89 -8.87 -2.28 3.86
C PRO A 89 -8.99 -2.28 5.39
N VAL A 90 -10.22 -2.30 5.91
CA VAL A 90 -10.49 -2.47 7.35
C VAL A 90 -10.71 -3.96 7.62
N ARG A 91 -9.82 -4.55 8.41
CA ARG A 91 -9.81 -5.99 8.74
C ARG A 91 -10.54 -6.24 10.05
N PHE A 92 -11.28 -7.34 10.10
CA PHE A 92 -11.98 -7.79 11.30
C PHE A 92 -11.60 -9.22 11.64
N PRO A 93 -11.39 -9.58 12.92
CA PRO A 93 -11.08 -10.95 13.32
C PRO A 93 -12.11 -11.95 12.79
N GLY A 94 -11.65 -13.08 12.27
CA GLY A 94 -12.53 -14.11 11.73
C GLY A 94 -11.74 -15.28 11.14
N GLN A 95 -12.45 -16.30 10.68
CA GLN A 95 -11.88 -17.46 9.97
C GLN A 95 -12.28 -17.49 8.49
N GLU A 96 -13.08 -16.52 8.07
CA GLU A 96 -13.50 -16.41 6.68
C GLU A 96 -12.37 -15.84 5.82
N PRO A 97 -12.07 -16.43 4.66
CA PRO A 97 -11.04 -15.92 3.77
C PRO A 97 -11.47 -14.53 3.26
N PRO A 98 -10.56 -13.54 3.25
CA PRO A 98 -10.94 -12.18 2.87
C PRO A 98 -11.13 -11.99 1.36
N GLY A 99 -10.65 -12.93 0.54
CA GLY A 99 -10.83 -12.92 -0.92
C GLY A 99 -10.03 -11.86 -1.67
N ASP A 100 -9.14 -11.14 -0.99
CA ASP A 100 -8.33 -10.04 -1.53
C ASP A 100 -6.84 -10.11 -1.10
N ASP A 101 -6.37 -11.32 -0.81
CA ASP A 101 -5.05 -11.66 -0.27
C ASP A 101 -4.05 -12.18 -1.31
N GLY A 102 -4.34 -11.94 -2.59
CA GLY A 102 -3.46 -12.29 -3.71
C GLY A 102 -2.19 -11.43 -3.78
N TRP A 103 -1.06 -12.07 -4.09
CA TRP A 103 0.20 -11.36 -4.37
C TRP A 103 0.11 -10.58 -5.68
N HIS A 104 0.56 -9.32 -5.65
CA HIS A 104 0.53 -8.45 -6.80
C HIS A 104 1.55 -7.31 -6.69
N ILE A 105 1.71 -6.55 -7.78
CA ILE A 105 2.20 -5.17 -7.75
C ILE A 105 1.07 -4.22 -8.15
N GLU A 106 1.23 -2.95 -7.83
CA GLU A 106 0.21 -1.95 -8.06
C GLU A 106 0.27 -1.30 -9.46
N GLY A 107 -0.89 -1.03 -10.06
CA GLY A 107 -1.01 -0.28 -11.31
C GLY A 107 -0.54 1.17 -11.16
N SER A 108 0.03 1.75 -12.22
CA SER A 108 0.64 3.10 -12.17
C SER A 108 -0.12 4.15 -13.00
N PHE A 109 -0.66 3.78 -14.16
CA PHE A 109 -1.43 4.68 -15.03
C PHE A 109 -2.59 3.93 -15.70
N PRO A 110 -3.65 4.61 -16.18
CA PRO A 110 -4.83 3.92 -16.72
C PRO A 110 -4.50 3.10 -17.98
N GLY A 111 -5.24 1.99 -18.16
CA GLY A 111 -5.29 1.24 -19.40
C GLY A 111 -6.14 1.92 -20.48
N GLU A 112 -6.60 1.17 -21.46
CA GLU A 112 -7.51 1.68 -22.50
C GLU A 112 -8.86 2.10 -21.91
N ASP A 113 -9.40 1.29 -20.99
CA ASP A 113 -10.54 1.66 -20.17
C ASP A 113 -10.04 2.19 -18.81
N PRO A 114 -10.18 3.50 -18.53
CA PRO A 114 -9.73 4.08 -17.27
C PRO A 114 -10.58 3.64 -16.06
N THR A 115 -11.74 3.00 -16.28
CA THR A 115 -12.60 2.48 -15.22
C THR A 115 -12.23 1.06 -14.80
N ASP A 116 -11.52 0.32 -15.65
CA ASP A 116 -10.97 -1.00 -15.32
C ASP A 116 -9.62 -0.85 -14.62
N ILE A 117 -9.66 -0.83 -13.29
CA ILE A 117 -8.46 -0.73 -12.44
C ILE A 117 -7.50 -1.92 -12.60
N PHE A 118 -7.96 -3.09 -13.05
CA PHE A 118 -7.10 -4.25 -13.28
C PHE A 118 -6.32 -4.13 -14.58
N SER A 119 -6.84 -3.36 -15.54
CA SER A 119 -6.16 -2.99 -16.78
C SER A 119 -5.16 -1.85 -16.61
N ALA A 120 -5.13 -1.20 -15.43
CA ALA A 120 -4.13 -0.19 -15.11
C ALA A 120 -2.74 -0.76 -15.38
N ARG A 121 -1.87 0.05 -15.98
CA ARG A 121 -0.61 -0.40 -16.54
C ARG A 121 0.57 0.06 -15.71
N VAL A 122 1.67 -0.65 -15.87
CA VAL A 122 2.98 -0.37 -15.27
C VAL A 122 4.01 -0.45 -16.38
N ASN A 123 4.87 0.55 -16.50
CA ASN A 123 5.99 0.57 -17.43
C ASN A 123 7.32 0.69 -16.67
N LEU A 124 8.43 0.52 -17.37
CA LEU A 124 9.77 0.52 -16.77
C LEU A 124 10.09 1.81 -16.00
N THR A 125 9.54 2.95 -16.44
CA THR A 125 9.74 4.25 -15.80
C THR A 125 8.76 4.53 -14.65
N SER A 126 7.89 3.56 -14.31
CA SER A 126 6.85 3.69 -13.27
C SER A 126 6.00 4.96 -13.43
N ARG A 127 5.57 5.24 -14.66
CA ARG A 127 4.81 6.46 -14.99
C ARG A 127 3.59 6.61 -14.08
N GLY A 128 3.47 7.75 -13.42
CA GLY A 128 2.30 8.08 -12.59
C GLY A 128 2.35 7.53 -11.16
N ARG A 129 3.36 6.72 -10.80
CA ARG A 129 3.53 6.22 -9.42
C ARG A 129 4.99 6.24 -9.01
N ALA A 130 5.33 7.14 -8.08
CA ALA A 130 6.67 7.19 -7.50
C ALA A 130 6.85 6.19 -6.35
N LEU A 131 5.81 6.03 -5.52
CA LEU A 131 5.83 5.19 -4.31
C LEU A 131 4.46 4.51 -4.11
N LEU A 132 4.47 3.33 -3.52
CA LEU A 132 3.34 2.77 -2.77
C LEU A 132 3.53 3.15 -1.29
N MET A 133 2.46 3.53 -0.60
CA MET A 133 2.54 3.95 0.79
C MET A 133 1.52 3.18 1.64
N LEU A 134 1.98 2.51 2.69
CA LEU A 134 1.13 1.79 3.63
C LEU A 134 1.12 2.56 4.96
N PHE A 135 0.00 3.20 5.28
CA PHE A 135 -0.18 3.96 6.52
C PHE A 135 -0.87 3.09 7.56
N LEU A 136 -0.30 2.99 8.76
CA LEU A 136 -0.88 2.24 9.87
C LEU A 136 -1.71 3.16 10.76
N PHE A 137 -3.00 2.82 10.92
CA PHE A 137 -3.98 3.60 11.70
C PHE A 137 -4.47 2.88 12.97
N SER A 138 -4.09 1.62 13.15
CA SER A 138 -4.30 0.80 14.34
C SER A 138 -2.98 0.15 14.74
N GLU A 139 -2.97 -0.52 15.89
CA GLU A 139 -1.95 -1.52 16.15
C GLU A 139 -2.06 -2.63 15.10
N VAL A 140 -0.93 -3.07 14.57
CA VAL A 140 -0.84 -4.17 13.61
C VAL A 140 0.33 -5.06 14.02
N GLY A 141 0.04 -6.16 14.69
CA GLY A 141 0.96 -7.26 14.95
C GLY A 141 0.92 -8.33 13.85
N GLU A 142 1.67 -9.41 14.05
CA GLU A 142 1.81 -10.50 13.07
C GLU A 142 0.49 -11.24 12.80
N HIS A 143 -0.47 -11.16 13.74
CA HIS A 143 -1.78 -11.81 13.66
C HIS A 143 -2.92 -10.84 13.32
N ASP A 144 -2.63 -9.56 13.09
CA ASP A 144 -3.63 -8.52 12.80
C ASP A 144 -3.79 -8.25 11.30
N ALA A 145 -3.62 -9.30 10.48
CA ALA A 145 -3.61 -9.24 9.02
C ALA A 145 -2.69 -8.15 8.41
N PRO A 146 -1.40 -8.06 8.79
CA PRO A 146 -0.46 -7.12 8.19
C PRO A 146 -0.31 -7.36 6.68
N THR A 147 0.08 -6.32 5.94
CA THR A 147 0.54 -6.52 4.56
C THR A 147 1.81 -7.37 4.56
N ARG A 148 1.83 -8.41 3.73
CA ARG A 148 3.01 -9.25 3.46
C ARG A 148 3.79 -8.65 2.30
N ILE A 149 5.10 -8.58 2.43
CA ILE A 149 6.01 -7.97 1.45
C ILE A 149 7.09 -8.98 1.08
N ARG A 150 7.34 -9.20 -0.22
CA ARG A 150 8.52 -9.95 -0.68
C ARG A 150 9.72 -9.02 -0.76
N ILE A 151 10.67 -9.22 0.15
CA ILE A 151 11.86 -8.38 0.29
C ILE A 151 12.70 -8.47 -0.99
N GLY A 152 13.07 -7.33 -1.56
CA GLY A 152 13.89 -7.24 -2.78
C GLY A 152 13.16 -7.55 -4.09
N SER A 153 11.84 -7.81 -4.03
CA SER A 153 11.04 -8.18 -5.22
C SER A 153 11.01 -7.10 -6.29
N HIS A 154 11.19 -5.83 -5.92
CA HIS A 154 11.25 -4.71 -6.86
C HIS A 154 12.39 -4.82 -7.86
N LEU A 155 13.47 -5.56 -7.56
CA LEU A 155 14.61 -5.77 -8.46
C LEU A 155 14.31 -6.80 -9.56
N ALA A 156 13.32 -7.68 -9.36
CA ALA A 156 12.95 -8.69 -10.34
C ALA A 156 12.01 -8.16 -11.44
N VAL A 157 11.36 -7.01 -11.22
CA VAL A 157 10.34 -6.46 -12.11
C VAL A 157 10.92 -5.72 -13.34
N PRO A 158 12.00 -4.93 -13.26
CA PRO A 158 12.52 -4.19 -14.41
C PRO A 158 12.85 -5.06 -15.64
N PRO A 159 13.50 -6.24 -15.51
CA PRO A 159 13.73 -7.12 -16.67
C PRO A 159 12.44 -7.63 -17.33
N LEU A 160 11.36 -7.78 -16.55
CA LEU A 160 10.05 -8.22 -17.05
C LEU A 160 9.34 -7.10 -17.83
N LEU A 161 9.53 -5.84 -17.41
CA LEU A 161 8.93 -4.68 -18.07
C LEU A 161 9.75 -4.16 -19.26
N ALA A 162 11.06 -4.42 -19.31
CA ALA A 162 11.94 -3.89 -20.35
C ALA A 162 11.46 -4.18 -21.79
N PRO A 163 10.97 -5.39 -22.14
CA PRO A 163 10.46 -5.66 -23.48
C PRO A 163 9.19 -4.89 -23.85
N ALA A 164 8.40 -4.46 -22.86
CA ALA A 164 7.11 -3.78 -23.08
C ALA A 164 7.24 -2.27 -23.33
N GLY A 165 8.43 -1.69 -23.10
CA GLY A 165 8.71 -0.28 -23.32
C GLY A 165 7.74 0.66 -22.58
N GLU A 166 7.42 1.80 -23.20
CA GLU A 166 6.54 2.82 -22.62
C GLU A 166 5.08 2.37 -22.49
N ALA A 167 4.63 1.44 -23.33
CA ALA A 167 3.29 0.87 -23.22
C ALA A 167 3.14 0.08 -21.91
N GLY A 168 4.22 -0.53 -21.42
CA GLY A 168 4.19 -1.34 -20.21
C GLY A 168 3.28 -2.56 -20.34
N LEU A 169 3.01 -3.20 -19.21
CA LEU A 169 2.08 -4.33 -19.09
C LEU A 169 0.90 -3.95 -18.20
N THR A 170 -0.23 -4.61 -18.34
CA THR A 170 -1.34 -4.48 -17.38
C THR A 170 -0.91 -4.98 -16.00
N MET A 171 -1.52 -4.45 -14.94
CA MET A 171 -1.25 -4.81 -13.56
C MET A 171 -1.38 -6.32 -13.35
N LEU A 172 -2.39 -6.93 -13.96
CA LEU A 172 -2.59 -8.37 -13.90
C LEU A 172 -1.44 -9.16 -14.56
N GLU A 173 -1.02 -8.78 -15.77
CA GLU A 173 0.07 -9.44 -16.49
C GLU A 173 1.39 -9.36 -15.73
N ILE A 174 1.78 -8.13 -15.32
CA ILE A 174 3.05 -7.95 -14.62
C ILE A 174 3.02 -8.58 -13.22
N SER A 175 1.89 -8.54 -12.52
CA SER A 175 1.75 -9.21 -11.22
C SER A 175 1.96 -10.71 -11.36
N ARG A 176 1.35 -11.36 -12.36
CA ARG A 176 1.54 -12.80 -12.58
C ARG A 176 3.01 -13.16 -12.82
N GLN A 177 3.71 -12.38 -13.63
CA GLN A 177 5.12 -12.61 -13.92
C GLN A 177 6.01 -12.34 -12.70
N ALA A 178 5.80 -11.22 -12.01
CA ALA A 178 6.56 -10.82 -10.83
C ALA A 178 6.35 -11.82 -9.69
N VAL A 179 5.13 -12.32 -9.48
CA VAL A 179 4.84 -13.34 -8.46
C VAL A 179 5.58 -14.63 -8.74
N ALA A 180 5.58 -15.12 -9.99
CA ALA A 180 6.35 -16.31 -10.36
C ALA A 180 7.87 -16.08 -10.17
N ALA A 181 8.37 -14.91 -10.57
CA ALA A 181 9.79 -14.59 -10.48
C ALA A 181 10.30 -14.41 -9.04
N THR A 182 9.41 -14.16 -8.07
CA THR A 182 9.79 -13.77 -6.69
C THR A 182 9.32 -14.74 -5.62
N GLU A 183 8.78 -15.90 -5.97
CA GLU A 183 8.22 -16.87 -5.02
C GLU A 183 9.23 -17.36 -3.96
N HIS A 184 10.50 -17.41 -4.33
CA HIS A 184 11.60 -17.84 -3.47
C HIS A 184 12.11 -16.76 -2.50
N LEU A 185 11.63 -15.51 -2.61
CA LEU A 185 12.12 -14.40 -1.79
C LEU A 185 11.57 -14.45 -0.36
N PRO A 186 12.34 -14.00 0.64
CA PRO A 186 11.86 -13.91 2.00
C PRO A 186 10.71 -12.90 2.12
N VAL A 187 9.83 -13.15 3.10
CA VAL A 187 8.64 -12.33 3.36
C VAL A 187 8.80 -11.54 4.65
N ALA A 188 8.57 -10.23 4.58
CA ALA A 188 8.40 -9.35 5.73
C ALA A 188 6.91 -9.06 5.97
N LEU A 189 6.57 -8.75 7.22
CA LEU A 189 5.24 -8.27 7.61
C LEU A 189 5.29 -6.77 7.91
N ALA A 190 4.34 -6.01 7.38
CA ALA A 190 4.21 -4.58 7.62
C ALA A 190 3.48 -4.33 8.96
N THR A 191 4.18 -4.56 10.07
CA THR A 191 3.67 -4.40 11.44
C THR A 191 4.08 -3.07 12.06
N GLY A 192 3.32 -2.59 13.03
CA GLY A 192 3.63 -1.35 13.72
C GLY A 192 2.46 -0.73 14.45
N HIS A 193 2.66 0.53 14.82
CA HIS A 193 1.76 1.32 15.65
C HIS A 193 1.05 2.40 14.81
N PRO A 194 -0.07 2.95 15.32
CA PRO A 194 -0.73 4.09 14.68
C PRO A 194 0.23 5.26 14.48
N GLY A 195 0.45 5.68 13.23
CA GLY A 195 1.43 6.72 12.89
C GLY A 195 2.62 6.22 12.09
N ASP A 196 2.86 4.91 12.05
CA ASP A 196 3.92 4.30 11.26
C ASP A 196 3.52 4.27 9.77
N VAL A 197 4.50 4.47 8.88
CA VAL A 197 4.30 4.43 7.43
C VAL A 197 5.39 3.60 6.77
N TYR A 198 5.00 2.70 5.88
CA TYR A 198 5.93 2.06 4.96
C TYR A 198 5.91 2.80 3.62
N LEU A 199 7.07 3.26 3.18
CA LEU A 199 7.27 3.79 1.83
C LEU A 199 7.92 2.68 0.98
N CYS A 200 7.21 2.26 -0.05
CA CYS A 200 7.50 1.08 -0.84
C CYS A 200 7.80 1.46 -2.29
N HIS A 201 8.74 0.76 -2.90
CA HIS A 201 9.04 0.85 -4.32
C HIS A 201 7.79 0.46 -5.14
N PRO A 202 7.47 1.15 -6.25
CA PRO A 202 6.25 0.88 -7.03
C PRO A 202 6.17 -0.54 -7.60
N PHE A 203 7.30 -1.23 -7.68
CA PHE A 203 7.42 -2.61 -8.17
C PHE A 203 7.46 -3.67 -7.07
N LEU A 204 7.22 -3.29 -5.81
CA LEU A 204 7.27 -4.21 -4.69
C LEU A 204 6.09 -5.20 -4.75
N VAL A 205 6.39 -6.49 -4.77
CA VAL A 205 5.38 -7.56 -4.70
C VAL A 205 4.91 -7.70 -3.26
N HIS A 206 3.61 -7.52 -3.06
CA HIS A 206 2.98 -7.55 -1.75
C HIS A 206 1.59 -8.19 -1.82
N ALA A 207 1.04 -8.54 -0.67
CA ALA A 207 -0.27 -9.14 -0.52
C ALA A 207 -0.89 -8.77 0.82
N ALA A 208 -2.22 -8.74 0.92
CA ALA A 208 -2.83 -8.84 2.24
C ALA A 208 -2.54 -10.21 2.87
N GLN A 209 -2.57 -10.31 4.19
CA GLN A 209 -2.49 -11.59 4.89
C GLN A 209 -3.90 -12.16 5.12
N PRO A 210 -4.13 -13.46 4.83
CA PRO A 210 -5.33 -14.13 5.32
C PRO A 210 -5.29 -14.20 6.85
N LEU A 211 -6.42 -13.94 7.50
CA LEU A 211 -6.57 -14.08 8.95
C LEU A 211 -6.45 -15.54 9.39
#